data_AF-A0A1M6Y6Y4-F1
#
_entry.id   AF-A0A1M6Y6Y4-F1
#
_cell.length_a   1.000
_cell.length_b   1.000
_cell.length_c   1.000
_cell.angle_alpha   90.00
_cell.angle_beta   90.00
_cell.angle_gamma   90.00
#
_symmetry.space_group_name_H-M   'P 1'
#
loop_
_entity.id
_entity.type
_entity.pdbx_description
1 polymer ?
#
loop_
_entity_poly.entity_id
_entity_poly.type
_entity_poly.pdbx_seq_one_letter_code
_entity_poly.pdbx_strand_id
1 'polypeptide(L)'
;MEKLFLEGTKRILLEDNKELVFDYYLVEECRNCQNNVKLYGIKIFQHMRDHLLVEYSEPISDSKEIVEGMIHKLWKNEVTLVTMLEIVDDLVTDCTL
;
A
#
# COMPACT_ATOMS: atom_id res chain seq x y z
N MET A 1 11.22 9.76 10.03
CA MET A 1 10.06 9.33 10.85
C MET A 1 8.98 8.92 9.88
N GLU A 2 8.48 7.69 9.98
CA GLU A 2 7.42 7.16 9.13
C GLU A 2 6.05 7.58 9.68
N LYS A 3 5.13 8.00 8.81
CA LYS A 3 3.71 8.16 9.16
C LYS A 3 2.86 7.28 8.25
N LEU A 4 1.84 6.68 8.83
CA LEU A 4 0.89 5.81 8.14
C LEU A 4 -0.48 6.49 8.10
N PHE A 5 -1.10 6.49 6.92
CA PHE A 5 -2.46 6.99 6.70
C PHE A 5 -3.30 5.85 6.13
N LEU A 6 -4.38 5.44 6.82
CA LEU A 6 -5.27 4.38 6.36
C LEU A 6 -6.15 4.94 5.23
N GLU A 7 -5.97 4.42 4.02
CA GLU A 7 -6.73 4.83 2.84
C GLU A 7 -7.96 3.95 2.60
N GLY A 8 -7.92 2.70 3.07
CA GLY A 8 -9.07 1.82 2.96
C GLY A 8 -8.86 0.45 3.60
N THR A 9 -9.98 -0.17 3.99
CA THR A 9 -10.03 -1.56 4.45
C THR A 9 -10.85 -2.38 3.47
N LYS A 10 -10.39 -3.58 3.15
CA LYS A 10 -11.12 -4.56 2.33
C LYS A 10 -11.28 -5.86 3.12
N ARG A 11 -12.48 -6.43 3.07
CA ARG A 11 -12.81 -7.72 3.71
C ARG A 11 -13.14 -8.73 2.61
N ILE A 12 -12.50 -9.89 2.66
CA ILE A 12 -12.72 -10.99 1.72
C ILE A 12 -13.17 -12.20 2.53
N LEU A 13 -14.34 -12.74 2.18
CA LEU A 13 -14.87 -13.97 2.77
C LEU A 13 -14.39 -15.16 1.93
N LEU A 14 -13.75 -16.12 2.58
CA LEU A 14 -13.32 -17.39 1.99
C LEU A 14 -14.39 -18.47 2.19
N GLU A 15 -14.33 -19.53 1.39
CA GLU A 15 -15.31 -20.64 1.35
C GLU A 15 -15.52 -21.33 2.72
N ASP A 16 -14.53 -21.30 3.61
CA ASP A 16 -14.56 -21.88 4.96
C ASP A 16 -15.15 -20.93 6.04
N ASN A 17 -15.86 -19.87 5.66
CA ASN A 17 -16.29 -18.80 6.58
C ASN A 17 -15.10 -18.08 7.29
N LYS A 18 -13.90 -18.21 6.72
CA LYS A 18 -12.71 -17.47 7.13
C LYS A 18 -12.75 -16.09 6.50
N GLU A 19 -12.41 -15.06 7.26
CA GLU A 19 -12.32 -13.68 6.77
C GLU A 19 -10.85 -13.28 6.66
N LEU A 20 -10.48 -12.69 5.52
CA LEU A 20 -9.24 -11.94 5.36
C LEU A 20 -9.57 -10.45 5.37
N VAL A 21 -8.87 -9.70 6.20
CA VAL A 21 -9.00 -8.24 6.23
C VAL A 21 -7.69 -7.63 5.76
N PHE A 22 -7.79 -6.72 4.80
CA PHE A 22 -6.67 -6.01 4.22
C PHE A 22 -6.82 -4.52 4.52
N ASP A 23 -5.85 -3.94 5.22
CA ASP A 23 -5.77 -2.50 5.43
C ASP A 23 -4.67 -1.92 4.53
N TYR A 24 -5.05 -0.96 3.69
CA TYR A 24 -4.19 -0.31 2.72
C TYR A 24 -3.79 1.07 3.27
N TYR A 25 -2.48 1.29 3.41
CA TYR A 25 -1.93 2.52 3.96
C TYR A 25 -1.05 3.24 2.96
N LEU A 26 -1.18 4.56 2.94
CA LEU A 26 -0.17 5.47 2.44
C LEU A 26 0.92 5.65 3.50
N VAL A 27 2.17 5.54 3.09
CA VAL A 27 3.34 5.74 3.96
C VAL A 27 4.01 7.04 3.59
N GLU A 28 4.13 7.99 4.52
CA GLU A 28 4.95 9.21 4.35
C GLU A 28 6.30 9.00 5.04
N GLU A 29 7.37 9.04 4.26
CA GLU A 29 8.76 9.06 4.73
C GLU A 29 9.39 10.43 4.49
N CYS A 30 9.95 11.04 5.53
CA CYS A 30 10.84 12.19 5.36
C CYS A 30 12.28 11.70 5.17
N ARG A 31 12.83 11.82 3.94
CA ARG A 31 14.26 11.59 3.69
C ARG A 31 15.01 12.93 3.77
N ASN A 32 15.98 13.01 4.68
CA ASN A 32 16.80 14.17 5.07
C ASN A 32 16.07 15.30 5.82
N CYS A 33 16.57 15.58 7.04
CA CYS A 33 16.15 16.69 7.90
C CYS A 33 16.40 18.08 7.30
N GLN A 34 17.22 18.20 6.24
CA GLN A 34 17.63 19.47 5.66
C GLN A 34 16.70 19.99 4.56
N ASN A 35 16.12 19.09 3.74
CA ASN A 35 15.31 19.50 2.58
C ASN A 35 13.82 19.20 2.72
N ASN A 36 13.38 18.58 3.82
CA ASN A 36 11.97 18.27 4.10
C ASN A 36 11.25 17.53 2.95
N VAL A 37 12.01 16.78 2.13
CA VAL A 37 11.44 16.02 1.01
C VAL A 37 10.69 14.84 1.60
N LYS A 38 9.40 14.80 1.27
CA LYS A 38 8.51 13.70 1.62
C LYS A 38 8.45 12.74 0.44
N LEU A 39 8.65 11.47 0.73
CA LEU A 39 8.42 10.39 -0.20
C LEU A 39 7.25 9.56 0.30
N TYR A 40 6.50 9.03 -0.65
CA TYR A 40 5.27 8.30 -0.40
C TYR A 40 5.39 6.88 -0.94
N GLY A 41 5.00 5.91 -0.12
CA GLY A 41 4.95 4.49 -0.47
C GLY A 41 3.63 3.87 -0.04
N ILE A 42 3.51 2.55 -0.21
CA ILE A 42 2.30 1.79 0.08
C ILE A 42 2.64 0.69 1.06
N LYS A 43 1.76 0.50 2.04
CA LYS A 43 1.86 -0.62 3.00
C LYS A 43 0.52 -1.30 3.10
N ILE A 44 0.51 -2.63 2.99
CA ILE A 44 -0.70 -3.42 3.17
C ILE A 44 -0.52 -4.32 4.37
N PHE A 45 -1.52 -4.33 5.25
CA PHE A 45 -1.62 -5.26 6.36
C PHE A 45 -2.70 -6.29 6.04
N GLN A 46 -2.36 -7.57 6.03
CA GLN A 46 -3.31 -8.66 5.95
C GLN A 46 -3.49 -9.27 7.34
N HIS A 47 -4.69 -9.09 7.89
CA HIS A 47 -5.08 -9.64 9.18
C HIS A 47 -5.69 -11.03 8.97
N MET A 48 -5.08 -12.02 9.60
CA MET A 48 -5.61 -13.37 9.75
C MET A 48 -5.84 -13.64 11.23
N ARG A 49 -6.58 -14.70 11.55
CA ARG A 49 -7.00 -15.00 12.93
C ARG A 49 -5.83 -15.09 13.92
N ASP A 50 -4.71 -15.64 13.47
CA ASP A 50 -3.55 -15.94 14.32
C ASP A 50 -2.26 -15.19 13.90
N HIS A 51 -2.30 -14.50 12.75
CA HIS A 51 -1.12 -13.90 12.13
C HIS A 51 -1.44 -12.57 11.45
N LEU A 52 -0.45 -11.67 11.42
CA LEU A 52 -0.46 -10.44 10.66
C LEU A 52 0.65 -10.52 9.62
N LEU A 53 0.29 -10.43 8.35
CA LEU A 53 1.26 -10.29 7.27
C LEU A 53 1.31 -8.83 6.86
N VAL A 54 2.51 -8.35 6.57
CA VAL A 54 2.75 -6.95 6.22
C VAL A 54 3.66 -6.91 5.02
N GLU A 55 3.30 -6.09 4.04
CA GLU A 55 4.12 -5.82 2.87
C GLU A 55 4.22 -4.32 2.67
N TYR A 56 5.43 -3.89 2.32
CA TYR A 56 5.78 -2.50 2.17
C TYR A 56 6.50 -2.34 0.84
N SER A 57 6.01 -1.44 -0.02
CA SER A 57 6.78 -0.97 -1.15
C SER A 57 7.80 0.04 -0.64
N GLU A 58 9.05 0.02 -1.12
CA GLU A 58 9.91 1.20 -0.96
C GLU A 58 9.19 2.48 -1.44
N PRO A 59 9.61 3.68 -1.01
CA PRO A 59 8.94 4.90 -1.43
C PRO A 59 8.92 5.04 -2.95
N ILE A 60 7.71 5.24 -3.48
CA ILE A 60 7.40 5.19 -4.91
C ILE A 60 7.57 6.57 -5.57
N SER A 61 7.04 7.62 -4.93
CA SER A 61 6.98 8.97 -5.51
C SER A 61 7.04 10.03 -4.43
N ASP A 62 7.44 11.25 -4.80
CA ASP A 62 7.32 12.46 -3.98
C ASP A 62 5.94 13.14 -4.10
N SER A 63 5.09 12.70 -5.05
CA SER A 63 3.69 13.12 -5.12
C SER A 63 2.81 12.18 -4.30
N LYS A 64 2.16 12.76 -3.29
CA LYS A 64 1.18 12.05 -2.46
C LYS A 64 0.00 11.56 -3.30
N GLU A 65 -0.51 12.41 -4.19
CA GLU A 65 -1.72 12.16 -4.96
C GLU A 65 -1.53 10.97 -5.94
N ILE A 66 -0.33 10.83 -6.51
CA ILE A 66 0.00 9.69 -7.38
C ILE A 66 -0.10 8.38 -6.59
N VAL A 67 0.52 8.33 -5.41
CA VAL A 67 0.54 7.12 -4.57
C VAL A 67 -0.83 6.80 -4.00
N GLU A 68 -1.61 7.80 -3.57
CA GLU A 68 -3.02 7.62 -3.18
C GLU A 68 -3.86 7.03 -4.34
N GLY A 69 -3.65 7.53 -5.55
CA GLY A 69 -4.28 6.99 -6.76
C GLY A 69 -3.93 5.52 -7.02
N MET A 70 -2.68 5.12 -6.80
CA MET A 70 -2.25 3.72 -6.88
C MET A 70 -2.93 2.88 -5.81
N ILE A 71 -2.96 3.32 -4.55
CA ILE A 71 -3.63 2.62 -3.45
C ILE A 71 -5.11 2.38 -3.76
N HIS A 72 -5.80 3.39 -4.29
CA HIS A 72 -7.20 3.25 -4.66
C HIS A 72 -7.41 2.20 -5.77
N LYS A 73 -6.50 2.12 -6.75
CA LYS A 73 -6.53 1.07 -7.78
C LYS A 73 -6.30 -0.31 -7.15
N LEU A 74 -5.35 -0.47 -6.24
CA LEU A 74 -5.09 -1.74 -5.55
C LEU A 74 -6.32 -2.20 -4.75
N TRP A 75 -6.87 -1.29 -3.95
CA TRP A 75 -8.05 -1.55 -3.12
C TRP A 75 -9.28 -1.95 -3.95
N LYS A 76 -9.51 -1.27 -5.08
CA LYS A 76 -10.64 -1.56 -5.97
C LYS A 76 -10.52 -2.92 -6.65
N ASN A 77 -9.30 -3.33 -7.02
CA ASN A 77 -9.04 -4.59 -7.75
C ASN A 77 -8.77 -5.78 -6.84
N GLU A 78 -8.98 -5.66 -5.52
CA GLU A 78 -8.82 -6.75 -4.54
C GLU A 78 -7.41 -7.33 -4.52
N VAL A 79 -6.41 -6.48 -4.74
CA VAL A 79 -5.01 -6.89 -4.77
C VAL A 79 -4.59 -7.44 -3.40
N THR A 80 -4.09 -8.67 -3.40
CA THR A 80 -3.55 -9.31 -2.19
C THR A 80 -2.07 -8.97 -2.01
N LEU A 81 -1.51 -9.25 -0.82
CA LEU A 81 -0.10 -9.05 -0.50
C LEU A 81 0.83 -9.62 -1.60
N VAL A 82 0.66 -10.90 -1.94
CA VAL A 82 1.52 -11.62 -2.91
C VAL A 82 1.64 -10.90 -4.26
N THR A 83 0.59 -10.20 -4.68
CA THR A 83 0.51 -9.52 -5.98
C THR A 83 0.83 -8.03 -5.91
N MET A 84 1.11 -7.50 -4.71
CA MET A 84 1.24 -6.06 -4.48
C MET A 84 2.51 -5.50 -5.13
N LEU A 85 3.68 -6.08 -4.88
CA LEU A 85 4.94 -5.59 -5.44
C LEU A 85 4.95 -5.66 -6.98
N GLU A 86 4.46 -6.76 -7.54
CA GLU A 86 4.35 -6.94 -9.00
C GLU A 86 3.50 -5.83 -9.64
N ILE A 87 2.35 -5.51 -9.05
CA ILE A 87 1.46 -4.46 -9.57
C ILE A 87 2.04 -3.06 -9.33
N VAL A 88 2.73 -2.82 -8.21
CA VAL A 88 3.38 -1.54 -7.95
C VAL A 88 4.46 -1.25 -9.00
N ASP A 89 5.31 -2.23 -9.32
CA ASP A 89 6.34 -2.08 -10.35
C ASP A 89 5.75 -1.75 -11.73
N ASP A 90 4.64 -2.41 -12.10
CA ASP A 90 3.91 -2.11 -13.33
C ASP A 90 3.33 -0.67 -13.32
N LEU A 91 2.72 -0.24 -12.21
CA LEU A 91 2.12 1.09 -12.07
C LEU A 91 3.17 2.21 -12.08
N VAL A 92 4.37 1.97 -11.54
CA VAL A 92 5.47 2.92 -11.58
C VAL A 92 5.98 3.12 -13.00
N THR A 93 6.08 2.03 -13.76
CA THR A 93 6.52 2.05 -15.16
C THR A 93 5.59 2.93 -16.01
N ASP A 94 4.27 2.82 -15.80
CA ASP A 94 3.26 3.64 -16.50
C ASP A 94 3.33 5.15 -16.18
N CYS A 95 3.91 5.56 -15.06
CA CYS A 95 4.05 6.97 -14.68
C CYS A 95 5.28 7.67 -15.29
N THR A 96 6.12 6.96 -16.05
CA THR A 96 7.38 7.50 -16.62
C THR A 96 7.33 7.85 -18.12
N LEU A 97 6.13 8.02 -18.71
CA LEU A 97 5.93 8.42 -20.11
C LEU A 97 5.24 9.79 -20.27
#